data_AF-A0A382LS62-F1
#
_entry.id   AF-A0A382LS62-F1
#
_cell.length_a   1.000
_cell.length_b   1.000
_cell.length_c   1.000
_cell.angle_alpha   90.00
_cell.angle_beta   90.00
_cell.angle_gamma   90.00
#
_symmetry.space_group_name_H-M   'P 1'
#
loop_
_entity.id
_entity.type
_entity.pdbx_description
1 polymer ?
#
loop_
_entity_poly.entity_id
_entity_poly.type
_entity_poly.pdbx_seq_one_letter_code
_entity_poly.pdbx_strand_id
1 'polypeptide(L)'
;MGQEIEEIIVTARKQEESLQNAPVAVSVATGELLESMGSADLSAIGQFAPNVQFETGQPTSGIRAPTIYIRGMGQDDFIIVEDGAVGVYLDGVYVGRTVGSVFDLVDVERVEVLR
;
A
#
# COMPACT_ATOMS: atom_id res chain seq x y z
N MET A 1 -23.29 25.95 -3.87
CA MET A 1 -22.19 25.45 -4.72
C MET A 1 -22.10 23.96 -4.44
N GLY A 2 -22.47 23.12 -5.40
CA GLY A 2 -22.29 21.67 -5.26
C GLY A 2 -20.81 21.37 -5.39
N GLN A 3 -20.23 20.67 -4.44
CA GLN A 3 -18.90 20.09 -4.60
C GLN A 3 -19.01 19.06 -5.74
N GLU A 4 -18.33 19.28 -6.85
CA GLU A 4 -18.10 18.21 -7.83
C GLU A 4 -17.37 17.09 -7.10
N ILE A 5 -17.90 15.87 -7.20
CA ILE A 5 -17.23 14.70 -6.66
C ILE A 5 -16.09 14.40 -7.62
N GLU A 6 -14.87 14.58 -7.16
CA GLU A 6 -13.68 14.22 -7.91
C GLU A 6 -13.68 12.71 -8.17
N GLU A 7 -13.60 12.32 -9.44
CA GLU A 7 -13.59 10.93 -9.85
C GLU A 7 -12.18 10.34 -9.65
N ILE A 8 -12.06 9.41 -8.72
CA ILE A 8 -10.81 8.70 -8.46
C ILE A 8 -10.76 7.48 -9.38
N ILE A 9 -9.81 7.46 -10.31
CA ILE A 9 -9.51 6.29 -11.14
C ILE A 9 -8.51 5.39 -10.42
N VAL A 10 -8.82 4.10 -10.37
CA VAL A 10 -7.99 3.08 -9.73
C VAL A 10 -7.55 2.03 -10.74
N THR A 11 -6.42 1.39 -10.45
CA THR A 11 -5.84 0.31 -11.25
C THR A 11 -5.79 -1.02 -10.50
N ALA A 12 -6.47 -1.10 -9.36
CA ALA A 12 -6.60 -2.26 -8.51
C ALA A 12 -6.73 -3.62 -9.25
N ARG A 13 -7.59 -3.69 -10.28
CA ARG A 13 -7.80 -4.93 -11.05
C ARG A 13 -6.98 -5.03 -12.33
N LYS A 14 -5.87 -4.27 -12.43
CA LYS A 14 -5.07 -4.08 -13.66
C LYS A 14 -5.88 -3.49 -14.82
N GLN A 15 -6.97 -2.79 -14.49
CA GLN A 15 -7.82 -2.07 -15.41
C GLN A 15 -8.14 -0.73 -14.76
N GLU A 16 -8.15 0.34 -15.55
CA GLU A 16 -8.59 1.66 -15.09
C GLU A 16 -10.12 1.67 -14.94
N GLU A 17 -10.59 1.92 -13.72
CA GLU A 17 -12.01 2.08 -13.43
C GLU A 17 -12.22 3.09 -12.31
N SER A 18 -13.41 3.69 -12.26
CA SER A 18 -13.81 4.56 -11.16
C SER A 18 -13.82 3.77 -9.84
N LEU A 19 -13.28 4.33 -8.77
CA LEU A 19 -13.31 3.76 -7.42
C LEU A 19 -14.72 3.33 -7.00
N GLN A 20 -15.74 4.08 -7.42
CA GLN A 20 -17.15 3.81 -7.11
C GLN A 20 -17.71 2.58 -7.84
N ASN A 21 -17.09 2.18 -8.96
CA ASN A 21 -17.53 1.05 -9.79
C ASN A 21 -16.74 -0.24 -9.50
N ALA A 22 -15.61 -0.14 -8.79
CA ALA A 22 -14.78 -1.29 -8.47
C ALA A 22 -15.55 -2.29 -7.57
N PRO A 23 -15.74 -3.56 -7.98
CA PRO A 23 -16.51 -4.55 -7.21
C PRO A 23 -15.70 -5.17 -6.06
N VAL A 24 -14.69 -4.47 -5.56
CA VAL A 24 -13.76 -4.91 -4.51
C VAL A 24 -13.52 -3.75 -3.55
N ALA A 25 -13.18 -4.04 -2.28
CA ALA A 25 -12.90 -2.98 -1.34
C ALA A 25 -11.51 -2.40 -1.62
N VAL A 26 -11.49 -1.16 -2.10
CA VAL A 26 -10.26 -0.39 -2.36
C VAL A 26 -10.23 0.83 -1.45
N SER A 27 -9.10 1.06 -0.81
CA SER A 27 -8.78 2.31 -0.12
C SER A 27 -7.71 3.04 -0.93
N VAL A 28 -7.91 4.33 -1.18
CA VAL A 28 -7.00 5.14 -1.99
C VAL A 28 -6.55 6.34 -1.17
N ALA A 29 -5.25 6.63 -1.21
CA ALA A 29 -4.70 7.90 -0.78
C ALA A 29 -3.98 8.56 -1.96
N THR A 30 -4.37 9.79 -2.31
CA THR A 30 -3.72 10.57 -3.36
C THR A 30 -2.40 11.16 -2.86
N GLY A 31 -1.53 11.57 -3.78
CA GLY A 31 -0.29 12.28 -3.46
C GLY A 31 -0.55 13.50 -2.58
N GLU A 32 -1.54 14.35 -2.90
CA GLU A 32 -1.86 15.51 -2.07
C GLU A 32 -2.32 15.11 -0.66
N LEU A 33 -3.06 14.00 -0.52
CA LEU A 33 -3.48 13.51 0.78
C LEU A 33 -2.28 13.03 1.60
N LEU A 34 -1.39 12.25 0.99
CA LEU A 34 -0.18 11.73 1.63
C LEU A 34 0.76 12.86 2.07
N GLU A 35 0.93 13.88 1.23
CA GLU A 35 1.66 15.11 1.55
C GLU A 35 1.01 15.85 2.73
N SER A 36 -0.31 16.02 2.72
CA SER A 36 -1.05 16.69 3.80
C SER A 36 -0.95 15.97 5.13
N MET A 37 -0.77 14.64 5.10
CA MET A 37 -0.54 13.80 6.28
C MET A 37 0.91 13.87 6.79
N GLY A 38 1.83 14.53 6.06
CA GLY A 38 3.26 14.54 6.35
C GLY A 38 3.89 13.16 6.26
N SER A 39 3.30 12.28 5.45
CA SER A 39 3.69 10.87 5.36
C SER A 39 4.68 10.68 4.23
N ALA A 40 5.90 10.26 4.57
CA ALA A 40 6.97 10.00 3.62
C ALA A 40 7.18 8.51 3.33
N ASP A 41 6.42 7.60 3.95
CA ASP A 41 6.58 6.16 3.72
C ASP A 41 5.31 5.35 3.97
N LEU A 42 5.37 4.07 3.60
CA LEU A 42 4.27 3.11 3.75
C LEU A 42 3.81 2.84 5.20
N SER A 43 4.48 3.34 6.24
CA SER A 43 3.95 3.26 7.61
C SER A 43 2.64 4.02 7.78
N ALA A 44 2.38 4.99 6.89
CA ALA A 44 1.15 5.76 6.89
C ALA A 44 -0.08 5.00 6.36
N ILE A 45 0.09 3.82 5.75
CA ILE A 45 -1.03 3.08 5.16
C ILE A 45 -2.12 2.76 6.19
N GLY A 46 -1.70 2.40 7.42
CA GLY A 46 -2.65 2.10 8.50
C GLY A 46 -3.52 3.30 8.92
N GLN A 47 -3.15 4.53 8.53
CA GLN A 47 -3.92 5.74 8.85
C GLN A 47 -5.14 5.92 7.93
N PHE A 48 -5.08 5.46 6.67
CA PHE A 48 -6.15 5.64 5.69
C PHE A 48 -6.82 4.33 5.24
N ALA A 49 -6.14 3.19 5.39
CA ALA A 49 -6.66 1.88 5.02
C ALA A 49 -7.05 1.08 6.27
N PRO A 50 -8.35 0.85 6.53
CA PRO A 50 -8.77 0.06 7.70
C PRO A 50 -8.32 -1.40 7.58
N ASN A 51 -8.15 -2.08 8.71
CA ASN A 51 -7.73 -3.49 8.74
C ASN A 51 -6.40 -3.73 8.01
N VAL A 52 -5.57 -2.69 7.87
CA VAL A 52 -4.21 -2.77 7.36
C VAL A 52 -3.25 -2.31 8.44
N GLN A 53 -2.20 -3.10 8.66
CA GLN A 53 -1.11 -2.74 9.56
C GLN A 53 0.20 -2.83 8.80
N PHE A 54 1.08 -1.86 9.05
CA PHE A 54 2.42 -1.83 8.51
C PHE A 54 3.39 -1.86 9.68
N GLU A 55 4.32 -2.79 9.63
CA GLU A 55 5.39 -2.92 10.60
C GLU A 55 6.71 -2.80 9.87
N THR A 56 7.64 -2.00 10.38
CA THR A 56 8.96 -1.77 9.75
C THR A 56 9.90 -3.00 9.85
N GLY A 57 9.40 -4.10 10.42
CA GLY A 57 10.12 -5.34 10.64
C GLY A 57 11.13 -5.26 11.78
N GLN A 58 11.20 -6.30 12.60
CA GLN A 58 12.33 -6.45 13.52
C GLN A 58 13.59 -6.84 12.74
N PRO A 59 14.73 -6.16 12.96
CA PRO A 59 15.95 -6.47 12.25
C PRO A 59 16.42 -7.89 12.60
N THR A 60 16.48 -8.77 11.60
CA THR A 60 17.09 -10.10 11.72
C THR A 60 18.45 -10.06 11.06
N SER A 61 19.53 -10.28 11.84
CA SER A 61 20.93 -10.14 11.37
C SER A 61 21.23 -8.82 10.64
N GLY A 62 20.64 -7.71 11.09
CA GLY A 62 20.85 -6.37 10.50
C GLY A 62 20.03 -6.09 9.24
N ILE A 63 19.23 -7.05 8.77
CA ILE A 63 18.33 -6.91 7.63
C ILE A 63 16.93 -6.55 8.14
N ARG A 64 16.32 -5.51 7.55
CA ARG A 64 14.93 -5.11 7.82
C ARG A 64 14.08 -5.41 6.58
N ALA A 65 12.91 -5.96 6.78
CA ALA A 65 11.90 -6.09 5.75
C ALA A 65 10.57 -5.63 6.37
N PRO A 66 9.84 -4.69 5.78
CA PRO A 66 8.56 -4.32 6.30
C PRO A 66 7.57 -5.49 6.13
N THR A 67 6.74 -5.67 7.14
CA THR A 67 5.65 -6.63 7.11
C THR A 67 4.33 -5.88 6.99
N ILE A 68 3.50 -6.31 6.05
CA ILE A 68 2.17 -5.75 5.84
C ILE A 68 1.15 -6.82 6.21
N TYR A 69 0.18 -6.43 7.01
CA TYR A 69 -0.96 -7.25 7.38
C TYR A 69 -2.23 -6.67 6.78
N ILE A 70 -3.05 -7.49 6.11
CA ILE A 70 -4.40 -7.12 5.67
C ILE A 70 -5.38 -8.12 6.27
N ARG A 71 -6.36 -7.63 7.06
CA ARG A 71 -7.32 -8.47 7.81
C ARG A 71 -6.63 -9.54 8.70
N GLY A 72 -5.46 -9.21 9.25
CA GLY A 72 -4.67 -10.13 10.09
C GLY A 72 -3.86 -11.16 9.30
N MET A 73 -3.94 -11.17 7.98
CA MET A 73 -3.09 -12.00 7.11
C MET A 73 -1.83 -11.22 6.76
N GLY A 74 -0.67 -11.77 7.13
CA GLY A 74 0.65 -11.21 6.84
C GLY A 74 1.71 -12.27 7.12
N GLN A 75 2.98 -11.92 6.96
CA GLN A 75 4.10 -12.84 7.09
C GLN A 75 5.22 -12.20 7.91
N ASP A 76 5.38 -12.65 9.15
CA ASP A 76 6.43 -12.14 10.07
C ASP A 76 7.86 -12.48 9.59
N ASP A 77 8.05 -13.62 8.92
CA ASP A 77 9.36 -14.11 8.51
C ASP A 77 9.58 -13.89 7.01
N PHE A 78 10.52 -13.02 6.65
CA PHE A 78 10.85 -12.76 5.24
C PHE A 78 11.75 -13.87 4.69
N ILE A 79 11.14 -14.97 4.25
CA ILE A 79 11.89 -16.05 3.60
C ILE A 79 12.16 -15.66 2.15
N ILE A 80 13.45 -15.60 1.78
CA ILE A 80 13.96 -15.15 0.46
C ILE A 80 13.37 -15.90 -0.76
N VAL A 81 12.80 -17.09 -0.54
CA VAL A 81 12.27 -17.99 -1.56
C VAL A 81 10.74 -18.12 -1.53
N GLU A 82 10.05 -17.36 -0.69
CA GLU A 82 8.60 -17.39 -0.54
C GLU A 82 7.99 -16.02 -0.88
N ASP A 83 6.81 -16.04 -1.50
CA ASP A 83 6.04 -14.82 -1.75
C ASP A 83 5.28 -14.42 -0.48
N GLY A 84 5.36 -13.13 -0.14
CA GLY A 84 4.66 -12.60 1.04
C GLY A 84 3.14 -12.77 0.97
N ALA A 85 2.50 -12.99 2.12
CA ALA A 85 1.04 -13.07 2.24
C ALA A 85 0.28 -11.83 1.71
N VAL A 86 0.94 -10.66 1.68
CA VAL A 86 0.46 -9.43 1.06
C VAL A 86 1.40 -9.05 -0.08
N GLY A 87 0.87 -8.94 -1.29
CA GLY A 87 1.64 -8.55 -2.46
C GLY A 87 1.76 -7.04 -2.60
N VAL A 88 2.99 -6.54 -2.79
CA VAL A 88 3.27 -5.13 -3.06
C VAL A 88 3.54 -4.97 -4.55
N TYR A 89 2.95 -3.94 -5.15
CA TYR A 89 3.11 -3.63 -6.57
C TYR A 89 3.51 -2.16 -6.71
N LEU A 90 4.47 -1.89 -7.60
CA LEU A 90 4.87 -0.55 -8.01
C LEU A 90 4.62 -0.43 -9.50
N ASP A 91 3.80 0.53 -9.92
CA ASP A 91 3.39 0.72 -11.33
C ASP A 91 2.90 -0.56 -12.01
N GLY A 92 2.16 -1.40 -11.26
CA GLY A 92 1.63 -2.68 -11.72
C GLY A 92 2.65 -3.83 -11.77
N VAL A 93 3.91 -3.59 -11.42
CA VAL A 93 4.98 -4.61 -11.34
C VAL A 93 5.08 -5.13 -9.92
N TYR A 94 5.05 -6.46 -9.77
CA TYR A 94 5.17 -7.12 -8.47
C TYR A 94 6.55 -6.91 -7.87
N VAL A 95 6.60 -6.48 -6.61
CA VAL A 95 7.82 -6.35 -5.82
C VAL A 95 7.96 -7.56 -4.91
N GLY A 96 8.61 -8.62 -5.41
CA GLY A 96 8.80 -9.86 -4.66
C GLY A 96 9.81 -9.79 -3.52
N ARG A 97 10.49 -8.65 -3.34
CA ARG A 97 11.47 -8.44 -2.26
C ARG A 97 11.28 -7.04 -1.68
N THR A 98 10.71 -6.97 -0.49
CA THR A 98 10.60 -5.73 0.29
C THR A 98 11.78 -5.55 1.26
N VAL A 99 12.71 -6.50 1.29
CA VAL A 99 13.91 -6.48 2.13
C VAL A 99 14.77 -5.24 1.83
N GLY A 100 15.03 -4.43 2.85
CA GLY A 100 15.74 -3.16 2.73
C GLY A 100 14.92 -2.01 2.15
N SER A 101 13.64 -2.27 1.83
CA SER A 101 12.74 -1.31 1.20
C SER A 101 11.69 -0.85 2.21
N VAL A 102 11.93 0.27 2.89
CA VAL A 102 10.81 1.11 3.31
C VAL A 102 10.50 1.95 2.08
N PHE A 103 9.37 1.67 1.41
CA PHE A 103 9.03 2.41 0.21
C PHE A 103 8.70 3.84 0.60
N ASP A 104 9.47 4.76 0.05
CA ASP A 104 9.23 6.19 0.13
C ASP A 104 7.96 6.50 -0.68
N LEU A 105 7.13 7.39 -0.14
CA LEU A 105 5.91 7.87 -0.78
C LEU A 105 6.06 9.27 -1.39
N VAL A 106 7.26 9.85 -1.32
CA VAL A 106 7.58 11.11 -2.00
C VAL A 106 7.41 10.94 -3.51
N ASP A 107 6.74 11.89 -4.13
CA ASP A 107 6.41 11.93 -5.57
C ASP A 107 5.52 10.79 -6.08
N VAL A 108 4.82 10.06 -5.19
CA VAL A 108 3.83 9.05 -5.58
C VAL A 108 2.50 9.73 -5.94
N GLU A 109 1.93 9.38 -7.10
CA GLU A 109 0.62 9.90 -7.52
C GLU A 109 -0.50 9.44 -6.58
N ARG A 110 -0.50 8.16 -6.20
CA ARG A 110 -1.44 7.59 -5.23
C ARG A 110 -0.98 6.22 -4.72
N VAL A 111 -1.51 5.83 -3.56
CA VAL A 111 -1.41 4.48 -3.02
C VAL A 111 -2.79 3.84 -3.03
N GLU A 112 -2.90 2.66 -3.65
CA GLU A 112 -4.12 1.87 -3.71
C GLU A 112 -3.96 0.61 -2.84
N VAL A 113 -4.92 0.35 -1.95
CA VAL A 113 -4.93 -0.81 -1.05
C VAL A 113 -6.17 -1.64 -1.31
N LEU A 114 -5.96 -2.89 -1.74
CA LEU A 114 -7.02 -3.82 -2.10
C LEU A 114 -7.21 -4.86 -0.99
N ARG A 115 -8.45 -5.20 -0.68
CA ARG A 115 -8.76 -6.18 0.38
C ARG A 115 -10.07 -6.93 0.16
#